data_AF-A0A947KTF3-F1
#
_entry.id   AF-A0A947KTF3-F1
#
_cell.length_a   1.000
_cell.length_b   1.000
_cell.length_c   1.000
_cell.angle_alpha   90.00
_cell.angle_beta   90.00
_cell.angle_gamma   90.00
#
_symmetry.space_group_name_H-M   'P 1'
#
loop_
_entity.id
_entity.type
_entity.pdbx_description
1 polymer ?
#
loop_
_entity_poly.entity_id
_entity_poly.type
_entity_poly.pdbx_seq_one_letter_code
_entity_poly.pdbx_strand_id
1 'polypeptide(L)'
;MTQVRDLFDLDLLLSSGAVIPANETASIPADLLQEAEQRCLAMRFGDFKSQVLSYLAPDHQVAYDDPEVWDHMVLRVTEALRGQR
;
A
#
# COMPACT_ATOMS: atom_id res chain seq x y z
N MET A 1 -14.29 5.07 1.40
CA MET A 1 -13.34 5.72 0.47
C MET A 1 -11.95 5.26 0.91
N THR A 2 -11.21 4.56 0.05
CA THR A 2 -9.82 4.18 0.32
C THR A 2 -8.94 5.13 -0.46
N GLN A 3 -7.94 5.72 0.20
CA GLN A 3 -7.05 6.70 -0.40
C GLN A 3 -5.70 6.06 -0.73
N VAL A 4 -5.00 6.62 -1.71
CA VAL A 4 -3.66 6.16 -2.07
C VAL A 4 -2.65 6.37 -0.94
N ARG A 5 -2.92 7.35 -0.06
CA ARG A 5 -2.17 7.55 1.17
C ARG A 5 -2.24 6.34 2.10
N ASP A 6 -3.41 5.69 2.22
CA ASP A 6 -3.56 4.51 3.07
C ASP A 6 -2.66 3.36 2.57
N LEU A 7 -2.55 3.20 1.25
CA LEU A 7 -1.65 2.21 0.64
C LEU A 7 -0.18 2.52 0.93
N PHE A 8 0.23 3.79 0.81
CA PHE A 8 1.59 4.22 1.13
C PHE A 8 1.92 4.03 2.61
N ASP A 9 1.03 4.44 3.51
CA ASP A 9 1.22 4.29 4.95
C ASP A 9 1.30 2.79 5.33
N LEU A 10 0.49 1.93 4.72
CA LEU A 10 0.60 0.48 4.90
C LEU A 10 1.93 -0.08 4.38
N ASP A 11 2.38 0.30 3.18
CA ASP A 11 3.68 -0.14 2.66
C ASP A 11 4.84 0.29 3.59
N LEU A 12 4.78 1.50 4.14
CA LEU A 12 5.76 1.97 5.13
C LEU A 12 5.74 1.14 6.42
N LEU A 13 4.56 0.82 6.95
CA LEU A 13 4.42 -0.01 8.15
C LEU A 13 4.95 -1.44 7.89
N LEU A 14 4.66 -2.00 6.72
CA LEU A 14 5.14 -3.33 6.31
C LEU A 14 6.66 -3.34 6.13
N SER A 15 7.18 -2.35 5.40
CA SER A 15 8.62 -2.26 5.07
C SER A 15 9.48 -1.93 6.29
N SER A 16 8.92 -1.26 7.29
CA SER A 16 9.60 -1.00 8.57
C SER A 16 9.58 -2.20 9.53
N GLY A 17 8.77 -3.23 9.25
CA GLY A 17 8.54 -4.34 10.18
C GLY A 17 7.76 -3.96 11.43
N ALA A 18 7.11 -2.78 11.44
CA ALA A 18 6.30 -2.31 12.56
C ALA A 18 5.03 -3.15 12.75
N VAL A 19 4.56 -3.82 11.70
CA VAL A 19 3.37 -4.67 11.70
C VAL A 19 3.68 -6.05 11.15
N ILE A 20 2.99 -7.06 11.68
CA ILE A 20 3.03 -8.43 11.16
C ILE A 20 1.67 -8.70 10.50
N PRO A 21 1.60 -8.83 9.15
CA PRO A 21 0.33 -8.93 8.42
C PRO A 21 -0.62 -9.99 8.96
N ALA A 22 -0.09 -11.16 9.33
CA ALA A 22 -0.87 -12.27 9.86
C ALA A 22 -1.58 -11.93 11.18
N ASN A 23 -0.98 -11.08 12.01
CA ASN A 23 -1.58 -10.65 13.28
C ASN A 23 -2.66 -9.59 13.05
N GLU A 24 -2.40 -8.62 12.18
CA GLU A 24 -3.31 -7.50 11.92
C GLU A 24 -4.57 -7.93 11.14
N THR A 25 -4.45 -8.94 10.29
CA THR A 25 -5.57 -9.44 9.46
C THR A 25 -6.37 -10.56 10.10
N ALA A 26 -5.89 -11.18 11.19
CA ALA A 26 -6.49 -12.37 11.80
C ALA A 26 -7.96 -12.19 12.23
N SER A 27 -8.33 -10.99 12.69
CA SER A 27 -9.70 -10.68 13.12
C SER A 27 -10.56 -10.02 12.04
N ILE A 28 -10.02 -9.78 10.85
CA ILE A 28 -10.72 -9.09 9.77
C ILE A 28 -11.46 -10.12 8.90
N PRO A 29 -12.76 -9.93 8.62
CA PRO A 29 -13.51 -10.76 7.68
C PRO A 29 -12.85 -10.86 6.30
N ALA A 30 -12.82 -12.07 5.73
CA ALA A 30 -12.13 -12.34 4.46
C ALA A 30 -12.70 -11.56 3.27
N ASP A 31 -14.01 -11.29 3.27
CA ASP A 31 -14.69 -10.47 2.26
C ASP A 31 -14.23 -9.00 2.32
N LEU A 32 -13.99 -8.47 3.53
CA LEU A 32 -13.43 -7.13 3.69
C LEU A 32 -11.96 -7.06 3.25
N LEU A 33 -11.17 -8.10 3.51
CA LEU A 33 -9.79 -8.19 3.03
C LEU A 33 -9.74 -8.24 1.50
N GLN A 34 -10.60 -9.05 0.89
CA GLN A 34 -10.72 -9.12 -0.57
C GLN A 34 -11.17 -7.78 -1.16
N GLU A 35 -12.12 -7.09 -0.53
CA GLU A 35 -12.53 -5.76 -0.98
C GLU A 35 -11.39 -4.74 -0.88
N ALA A 36 -10.63 -4.75 0.22
CA ALA A 36 -9.46 -3.88 0.40
C ALA A 36 -8.39 -4.14 -0.66
N GLU A 37 -8.13 -5.41 -0.99
CA GLU A 37 -7.22 -5.82 -2.06
C GLU A 37 -7.65 -5.26 -3.42
N GLN A 38 -8.91 -5.46 -3.81
CA GLN A 38 -9.43 -4.95 -5.09
C GLN A 38 -9.35 -3.43 -5.17
N ARG A 39 -9.57 -2.73 -4.06
CA ARG A 39 -9.42 -1.27 -4.00
C ARG A 39 -7.97 -0.85 -4.21
N CYS A 40 -6.99 -1.55 -3.62
CA CYS A 40 -5.58 -1.26 -3.84
C CYS A 40 -5.18 -1.48 -5.30
N LEU A 41 -5.60 -2.58 -5.92
CA LEU A 41 -5.32 -2.90 -7.33
C LEU A 41 -5.94 -1.90 -8.32
N ALA A 42 -7.03 -1.24 -7.93
CA ALA A 42 -7.70 -0.24 -8.77
C ALA A 42 -7.02 1.15 -8.73
N MET A 43 -6.12 1.39 -7.78
CA MET A 43 -5.40 2.66 -7.66
C MET A 43 -4.37 2.84 -8.78
N ARG A 44 -4.14 4.08 -9.20
CA ARG A 44 -3.21 4.38 -10.28
C ARG A 44 -2.01 5.14 -9.76
N PHE A 45 -0.86 4.90 -10.39
CA PHE A 45 0.36 5.66 -10.09
C PHE A 45 0.16 7.18 -10.23
N GLY A 46 -0.66 7.65 -11.16
CA GLY A 46 -1.00 9.08 -11.28
C GLY A 46 -1.70 9.66 -10.04
N ASP A 47 -2.54 8.86 -9.37
CA ASP A 47 -3.19 9.25 -8.12
C ASP A 47 -2.15 9.31 -6.98
N PHE A 48 -1.21 8.36 -6.95
CA PHE A 48 -0.06 8.39 -6.04
C PHE A 48 0.80 9.64 -6.22
N LYS A 49 1.14 9.99 -7.47
CA LYS A 49 1.95 11.18 -7.76
C LYS A 49 1.31 12.45 -7.24
N SER A 50 0.00 12.60 -7.44
CA SER A 50 -0.73 13.82 -7.08
C SER A 50 -1.04 13.92 -5.59
N GLN A 51 -1.33 12.79 -4.92
CA GLN A 51 -1.83 12.78 -3.54
C GLN A 51 -0.77 12.47 -2.49
N VAL A 52 0.35 11.83 -2.87
CA VAL A 52 1.40 11.43 -1.93
C VAL A 52 2.73 12.03 -2.34
N LEU A 53 3.23 11.68 -3.53
CA LEU A 53 4.58 12.04 -3.97
C LEU A 53 4.83 13.56 -3.93
N SER A 54 3.86 14.35 -4.41
CA SER A 54 3.94 15.82 -4.44
C SER A 54 4.14 16.48 -3.07
N TYR A 55 3.80 15.77 -1.98
CA TYR A 55 3.94 16.24 -0.60
C TYR A 55 5.16 15.67 0.12
N LEU A 56 5.90 14.73 -0.48
CA LEU A 56 7.14 14.22 0.10
C LEU A 56 8.27 15.24 -0.05
N ALA A 57 9.27 15.18 0.83
CA ALA A 57 10.49 15.97 0.65
C ALA A 57 11.19 15.57 -0.66
N PRO A 58 11.85 16.51 -1.37
CA PRO A 58 12.45 16.24 -2.69
C PRO A 58 13.36 15.01 -2.73
N ASP A 59 14.16 14.80 -1.68
CA ASP A 59 15.08 13.66 -1.58
C ASP A 59 14.34 12.32 -1.54
N HIS A 60 13.13 12.30 -0.96
CA HIS A 60 12.27 11.12 -0.96
C HIS A 60 11.48 10.97 -2.27
N GLN A 61 11.13 12.08 -2.94
CA GLN A 61 10.42 12.00 -4.22
C GLN A 61 11.18 11.20 -5.26
N VAL A 62 12.50 11.37 -5.34
CA VAL A 62 13.35 10.64 -6.32
C VAL A 62 13.25 9.12 -6.15
N ALA A 63 13.09 8.64 -4.91
CA ALA A 63 13.00 7.21 -4.63
C ALA A 63 11.62 6.61 -4.95
N TYR A 64 10.58 7.44 -5.06
CA TYR A 64 9.19 7.00 -5.24
C TYR A 64 8.59 7.42 -6.60
N ASP A 65 9.23 8.31 -7.37
CA ASP A 65 8.78 8.69 -8.72
C ASP A 65 9.18 7.64 -9.78
N ASP A 66 8.85 6.38 -9.52
CA ASP A 66 9.12 5.24 -10.39
C ASP A 66 7.89 4.30 -10.42
N PRO A 67 7.33 4.00 -11.60
CA PRO A 67 6.23 3.04 -11.74
C PRO A 67 6.55 1.66 -11.17
N GLU A 68 7.80 1.19 -11.25
CA GLU A 68 8.18 -0.12 -10.71
C GLU A 68 8.12 -0.13 -9.18
N VAL A 69 8.53 0.98 -8.54
CA VAL A 69 8.43 1.14 -7.08
C VAL A 69 6.96 1.15 -6.65
N TRP A 70 6.10 1.85 -7.41
CA TRP A 70 4.66 1.83 -7.18
C TRP A 70 4.08 0.41 -7.29
N ASP A 71 4.40 -0.34 -8.35
CA ASP A 71 3.90 -1.69 -8.55
C ASP A 71 4.35 -2.62 -7.41
N HIS A 72 5.59 -2.48 -6.93
CA HIS A 72 6.08 -3.22 -5.77
C HIS A 72 5.35 -2.86 -4.47
N MET A 73 5.02 -1.59 -4.24
CA MET A 73 4.23 -1.17 -3.07
C MET A 73 2.83 -1.79 -3.11
N VAL A 74 2.14 -1.71 -4.25
CA VAL A 74 0.81 -2.30 -4.43
C VAL A 74 0.87 -3.81 -4.22
N LEU A 75 1.88 -4.48 -4.78
CA LEU A 75 2.07 -5.92 -4.60
C LEU A 75 2.28 -6.27 -3.13
N ARG A 76 3.19 -5.60 -2.42
CA ARG A 76 3.48 -5.87 -1.01
C ARG A 76 2.24 -5.72 -0.13
N VAL A 77 1.47 -4.64 -0.33
CA VAL A 77 0.25 -4.37 0.43
C VAL A 77 -0.82 -5.42 0.12
N THR A 78 -1.04 -5.75 -1.15
CA THR A 78 -2.06 -6.75 -1.53
C THR A 78 -1.70 -8.16 -1.06
N GLU A 79 -0.42 -8.53 -1.06
CA GLU A 79 0.05 -9.78 -0.46
C GLU A 79 -0.16 -9.81 1.06
N ALA A 80 0.10 -8.70 1.76
CA ALA A 80 -0.16 -8.60 3.18
C ALA A 80 -1.66 -8.76 3.51
N LEU A 81 -2.55 -8.23 2.67
CA LEU A 81 -3.99 -8.36 2.82
C LEU A 81 -4.50 -9.79 2.57
N ARG A 82 -3.88 -10.53 1.65
CA ARG A 82 -4.20 -11.95 1.40
C ARG A 82 -3.83 -12.86 2.58
N GLY A 83 -2.91 -12.40 3.42
CA GLY A 83 -2.28 -13.19 4.47
C GLY A 83 -1.31 -14.21 3.86
N GLN A 84 -0.02 -14.10 4.21
CA GLN A 84 0.93 -15.17 3.90
C GLN A 84 0.51 -16.42 4.68
N ARG A 85 -0.13 -17.37 3.99
CA ARG A 85 -0.42 -18.71 4.50
C ARG A 85 0.76 -19.63 4.28
#